data_AF-A0A151UCH3-F1
#
_entry.id   AF-A0A151UCH3-F1
#
_cell.length_a   1.000
_cell.length_b   1.000
_cell.length_c   1.000
_cell.angle_alpha   90.00
_cell.angle_beta   90.00
_cell.angle_gamma   90.00
#
_symmetry.space_group_name_H-M   'P 1'
#
loop_
_entity.id
_entity.type
_entity.pdbx_description
1 polymer ?
#
loop_
_entity_poly.entity_id
_entity_poly.type
_entity_poly.pdbx_seq_one_letter_code
_entity_poly.pdbx_strand_id
1 'polypeptide(L)'
;MNDTESMETTTQLKKLTLKGLSELKRVWGENSQRVFSFRNLKEVIVSDCKILQTLFPSSLAKTLEKLEKLKIESLSISNCPNLQYLFSSSAAKNLMNLEEIRVEKCGSMKEIVAKWGHEDEHEGKGEDKYENEMRFAKLEILTLCSLPKFESFYTGSSTLNFPSLKKVEFTKCYNMTIFHHGDKVPAELMVTIDGVHWEGGINSVIIQQLEEVAA
;
A
#
# COMPACT_ATOMS: atom_id res chain seq x y z
N MET A 1 33.78 1.12 25.41
CA MET A 1 32.56 0.31 25.62
C MET A 1 31.58 1.19 26.38
N ASN A 2 30.50 1.60 25.71
CA ASN A 2 29.28 2.09 26.33
C ASN A 2 28.18 1.76 25.31
N ASP A 3 27.72 0.52 25.38
CA ASP A 3 26.51 0.09 24.71
C ASP A 3 25.34 0.77 25.43
N THR A 4 24.89 1.93 24.95
CA THR A 4 23.54 2.41 25.24
C THR A 4 22.59 1.55 24.44
N GLU A 5 22.28 0.38 24.99
CA GLU A 5 21.15 -0.45 24.61
C GLU A 5 19.88 0.39 24.84
N SER A 6 19.40 1.08 23.80
CA SER A 6 18.12 1.79 23.90
C SER A 6 17.05 0.73 24.12
N MET A 7 16.39 0.76 25.29
CA MET A 7 15.28 -0.13 25.60
C MET A 7 14.14 0.12 24.60
N GLU A 8 14.13 -0.60 23.48
CA GLU A 8 13.00 -0.61 22.55
C GLU A 8 11.77 -1.09 23.31
N THR A 9 10.75 -0.24 23.41
CA THR A 9 9.50 -0.61 24.07
C THR A 9 8.54 -1.17 23.03
N THR A 10 8.23 -2.46 23.12
CA THR A 10 7.24 -3.08 22.23
C THR A 10 5.83 -2.70 22.66
N THR A 11 5.08 -2.07 21.77
CA THR A 11 3.68 -1.73 22.00
C THR A 11 2.80 -2.98 21.96
N GLN A 12 1.73 -2.98 22.74
CA GLN A 12 0.68 -4.02 22.69
C GLN A 12 -0.45 -3.65 21.72
N LEU A 13 -0.31 -2.55 20.99
CA LEU A 13 -1.34 -2.03 20.09
C LEU A 13 -1.55 -3.00 18.94
N LYS A 14 -2.78 -3.50 18.80
CA LYS A 14 -3.17 -4.43 17.71
C LYS A 14 -3.93 -3.75 16.59
N LYS A 15 -4.65 -2.67 16.89
CA LYS A 15 -5.46 -1.93 15.93
C LYS A 15 -5.29 -0.44 16.17
N LEU A 16 -5.01 0.31 15.10
CA LEU A 16 -4.96 1.76 15.11
C LEU A 16 -6.08 2.30 14.20
N THR A 17 -6.89 3.20 14.72
CA THR A 17 -7.93 3.89 13.94
C THR A 17 -7.73 5.39 14.03
N LEU A 18 -7.56 6.03 12.88
CA LEU A 18 -7.39 7.47 12.74
C LEU A 18 -8.62 8.01 12.00
N LYS A 19 -9.40 8.86 12.65
CA LYS A 19 -10.66 9.38 12.10
C LYS A 19 -10.80 10.87 12.32
N GLY A 20 -11.00 11.62 11.24
CA GLY A 20 -11.31 13.06 11.29
C GLY A 20 -10.17 13.93 11.83
N LEU A 21 -8.93 13.44 11.86
CA LEU A 21 -7.79 14.15 12.42
C LEU A 21 -7.27 15.17 11.41
N SER A 22 -7.88 16.36 11.43
CA SER A 22 -7.66 17.40 10.41
C SER A 22 -6.27 18.03 10.46
N GLU A 23 -5.60 17.98 11.61
CA GLU A 23 -4.24 18.52 11.82
C GLU A 23 -3.14 17.43 11.80
N LEU A 24 -3.50 16.16 11.53
CA LEU A 24 -2.53 15.06 11.52
C LEU A 24 -1.80 15.00 10.19
N LYS A 25 -0.60 15.57 10.14
CA LYS A 25 0.27 15.49 8.95
C LYS A 25 0.98 14.14 8.79
N ARG A 26 1.42 13.57 9.91
CA ARG A 26 2.16 12.29 10.00
C ARG A 26 1.63 11.51 11.19
N VAL A 27 1.43 10.21 11.02
CA VAL A 27 1.00 9.31 12.11
C VAL A 27 2.13 9.08 13.11
N TRP A 28 3.37 9.02 12.61
CA TRP A 28 4.54 8.62 13.37
C TRP A 28 5.61 9.73 13.36
N GLY A 29 6.29 9.88 14.49
CA GLY A 29 7.42 10.80 14.62
C GLY A 29 8.71 10.23 14.00
N GLU A 30 9.69 11.09 13.76
CA GLU A 30 10.95 10.72 13.07
C GLU A 30 11.80 9.69 13.82
N ASN A 31 11.61 9.58 15.13
CA ASN A 31 12.29 8.63 16.00
C ASN A 31 11.38 7.54 16.57
N SER A 32 10.15 7.40 16.06
CA SER A 32 9.18 6.44 16.63
C SER A 32 9.70 5.02 16.65
N GLN A 33 10.43 4.58 15.62
CA GLN A 33 11.04 3.25 15.53
C GLN A 33 12.21 3.00 16.51
N ARG A 34 12.87 4.06 17.02
CA ARG A 34 13.97 3.92 17.99
C ARG A 34 13.47 3.71 19.42
N VAL A 35 12.21 4.06 19.67
CA VAL A 35 11.62 4.06 21.00
C VAL A 35 10.51 3.03 21.10
N PHE A 36 9.71 2.88 20.04
CA PHE A 36 8.53 2.03 20.00
C PHE A 36 8.56 1.04 18.84
N SER A 37 8.32 -0.22 19.17
CA SER A 37 8.12 -1.29 18.19
C SER A 37 6.63 -1.60 18.05
N PHE A 38 6.11 -1.60 16.83
CA PHE A 38 4.69 -1.86 16.53
C PHE A 38 4.44 -3.28 16.02
N ARG A 39 5.26 -4.24 16.44
CA ARG A 39 5.22 -5.65 15.99
C ARG A 39 3.90 -6.36 16.24
N ASN A 40 3.05 -5.85 17.13
CA ASN A 40 1.73 -6.42 17.40
C ASN A 40 0.59 -5.76 16.61
N LEU A 41 0.88 -4.67 15.88
CA LEU A 41 -0.11 -3.95 15.10
C LEU A 41 -0.52 -4.79 13.89
N LYS A 42 -1.80 -5.13 13.84
CA LYS A 42 -2.41 -6.00 12.83
C LYS A 42 -3.30 -5.23 11.86
N GLU A 43 -3.94 -4.17 12.33
CA GLU A 43 -4.90 -3.42 11.52
C GLU A 43 -4.70 -1.91 11.68
N VAL A 44 -4.64 -1.21 10.54
CA VAL A 44 -4.65 0.26 10.49
C VAL A 44 -5.83 0.71 9.65
N ILE A 45 -6.69 1.55 10.23
CA ILE A 45 -7.85 2.15 9.56
C ILE A 45 -7.70 3.66 9.59
N VAL A 46 -7.83 4.31 8.44
CA VAL A 46 -7.73 5.77 8.32
C VAL A 46 -8.93 6.32 7.55
N SER A 47 -9.51 7.39 8.09
CA SER A 47 -10.70 8.05 7.55
C SER A 47 -10.66 9.55 7.82
N ASP A 48 -10.96 10.35 6.80
CA ASP A 48 -11.18 11.81 6.88
C ASP A 48 -10.02 12.61 7.52
N CYS A 49 -8.76 12.15 7.36
CA CYS A 49 -7.57 12.88 7.82
C CYS A 49 -7.07 13.84 6.73
N LYS A 50 -7.48 15.11 6.82
CA LYS A 50 -7.39 16.08 5.71
C LYS A 50 -5.98 16.40 5.22
N ILE A 51 -5.03 16.55 6.14
CA ILE A 51 -3.66 16.96 5.79
C ILE A 51 -2.66 15.80 5.79
N LEU A 52 -3.12 14.57 6.03
CA LEU A 52 -2.26 13.40 6.10
C LEU A 52 -1.63 13.11 4.73
N GLN A 53 -0.31 13.02 4.68
CA GLN A 53 0.44 12.84 3.42
C GLN A 53 0.98 11.43 3.23
N THR A 54 1.31 10.74 4.32
CA THR A 54 1.88 9.38 4.30
C THR A 54 1.47 8.66 5.58
N LEU A 55 1.32 7.34 5.48
CA LEU A 55 1.03 6.50 6.64
C LEU A 55 2.28 5.92 7.29
N PHE A 56 3.23 5.42 6.49
CA PHE A 56 4.35 4.67 7.02
C PHE A 56 5.68 5.21 6.46
N PRO A 57 6.54 5.78 7.31
CA PRO A 57 7.96 5.92 6.99
C PRO A 57 8.57 4.54 6.72
N SER A 58 9.56 4.47 5.82
CA SER A 58 10.29 3.23 5.51
C SER A 58 10.91 2.57 6.73
N SER A 59 11.43 3.38 7.66
CA SER A 59 12.04 2.93 8.91
C SER A 59 11.05 2.20 9.83
N LEU A 60 9.77 2.60 9.82
CA LEU A 60 8.75 1.99 10.66
C LEU A 60 8.22 0.70 10.07
N ALA A 61 8.14 0.60 8.74
CA ALA A 61 7.65 -0.59 8.05
C ALA A 61 8.40 -1.86 8.45
N LYS A 62 9.71 -1.75 8.74
CA LYS A 62 10.54 -2.84 9.28
C LYS A 62 10.04 -3.41 10.62
N THR A 63 9.30 -2.61 11.41
CA THR A 63 8.77 -3.01 12.72
C THR A 63 7.33 -3.52 12.66
N LEU A 64 6.66 -3.40 11.51
CA LEU A 64 5.26 -3.75 11.31
C LEU A 64 5.08 -5.22 10.88
N GLU A 65 5.78 -6.11 11.59
CA GLU A 65 5.89 -7.53 11.24
C GLU A 65 4.54 -8.25 11.17
N LYS A 66 3.53 -7.82 11.93
CA LYS A 66 2.21 -8.47 11.97
C LYS A 66 1.11 -7.64 11.30
N LEU A 67 1.45 -6.60 10.55
CA LEU A 67 0.42 -5.80 9.89
C LEU A 67 -0.26 -6.63 8.80
N GLU A 68 -1.51 -6.98 9.05
CA GLU A 68 -2.34 -7.86 8.21
C GLU A 68 -3.31 -7.03 7.36
N LYS A 69 -3.83 -5.92 7.90
CA LYS A 69 -4.92 -5.16 7.26
C LYS A 69 -4.64 -3.67 7.23
N LEU A 70 -4.79 -3.07 6.06
CA LEU A 70 -4.70 -1.64 5.86
C LEU A 70 -5.92 -1.12 5.11
N LYS A 71 -6.64 -0.19 5.74
CA LYS A 71 -7.93 0.32 5.25
C LYS A 71 -7.96 1.83 5.24
N ILE A 72 -8.22 2.42 4.08
CA ILE A 72 -8.60 3.82 3.91
C ILE A 72 -10.07 3.84 3.55
N GLU A 73 -10.94 4.32 4.43
CA GLU A 73 -12.38 4.21 4.23
C GLU A 73 -13.05 5.55 4.57
N SER A 74 -14.05 5.98 3.79
CA SER A 74 -14.86 7.16 4.12
C SER A 74 -16.20 7.12 3.41
N LEU A 75 -17.11 7.97 3.87
CA LEU A 75 -18.35 8.28 3.19
C LEU A 75 -18.16 9.28 2.05
N SER A 76 -17.15 10.17 2.14
CA SER A 76 -16.88 11.26 1.19
C SER A 76 -15.73 10.93 0.23
N ILE A 77 -15.85 11.35 -1.04
CA ILE A 77 -14.81 11.25 -2.09
C ILE A 77 -13.57 12.10 -1.79
N SER A 78 -13.69 13.04 -0.86
CA SER A 78 -12.59 13.89 -0.38
C SER A 78 -11.85 13.26 0.80
N ASN A 79 -11.90 11.93 0.96
CA ASN A 79 -11.17 11.23 2.00
C ASN A 79 -9.67 11.46 1.81
N CYS A 80 -8.99 11.85 2.89
CA CYS A 80 -7.53 12.06 2.90
C CYS A 80 -6.98 12.73 1.62
N PRO A 81 -7.40 13.97 1.30
CA PRO A 81 -7.16 14.63 0.01
C PRO A 81 -5.69 14.96 -0.28
N ASN A 82 -4.78 14.76 0.68
CA ASN A 82 -3.34 14.89 0.53
C ASN A 82 -2.60 13.54 0.47
N LEU A 83 -3.31 12.43 0.70
CA LEU A 83 -2.75 11.08 0.66
C LEU A 83 -2.75 10.60 -0.79
N GLN A 84 -1.57 10.69 -1.41
CA GLN A 84 -1.36 10.28 -2.81
C GLN A 84 -0.82 8.84 -2.94
N TYR A 85 -0.25 8.31 -1.85
CA TYR A 85 0.40 7.01 -1.74
C TYR A 85 0.17 6.43 -0.35
N LEU A 86 0.09 5.10 -0.21
CA LEU A 86 0.02 4.48 1.13
C LEU A 86 1.41 4.39 1.78
N PHE A 87 2.40 3.97 1.01
CA PHE A 87 3.77 3.74 1.49
C PHE A 87 4.80 3.81 0.35
N SER A 88 6.06 3.99 0.70
CA SER A 88 7.21 3.95 -0.22
C SER A 88 7.52 2.53 -0.69
N SER A 89 8.28 2.40 -1.78
CA SER A 89 8.81 1.12 -2.27
C SER A 89 9.67 0.40 -1.22
N SER A 90 10.48 1.14 -0.45
CA SER A 90 11.28 0.57 0.64
C SER A 90 10.44 0.14 1.84
N ALA A 91 9.34 0.84 2.14
CA ALA A 91 8.36 0.36 3.13
C ALA A 91 7.64 -0.90 2.64
N ALA A 92 7.17 -0.93 1.38
CA ALA A 92 6.44 -2.04 0.80
C ALA A 92 7.19 -3.38 0.91
N LYS A 93 8.52 -3.36 0.68
CA LYS A 93 9.38 -4.55 0.80
C LYS A 93 9.36 -5.20 2.18
N ASN A 94 8.96 -4.48 3.23
CA ASN A 94 8.91 -4.98 4.61
C ASN A 94 7.50 -5.40 5.05
N LEU A 95 6.45 -5.06 4.28
CA LEU A 95 5.05 -5.32 4.64
C LEU A 95 4.55 -6.68 4.12
N MET A 96 5.38 -7.71 4.30
CA MET A 96 5.16 -9.06 3.74
C MET A 96 3.94 -9.81 4.32
N ASN A 97 3.42 -9.35 5.46
CA ASN A 97 2.28 -9.95 6.15
C ASN A 97 0.94 -9.28 5.85
N LEU A 98 0.89 -8.26 4.99
CA LEU A 98 -0.38 -7.68 4.55
C LEU A 98 -1.22 -8.75 3.84
N GLU A 99 -2.43 -8.93 4.31
CA GLU A 99 -3.47 -9.83 3.80
C GLU A 99 -4.56 -9.06 3.06
N GLU A 100 -4.87 -7.83 3.50
CA GLU A 100 -5.92 -6.99 2.94
C GLU A 100 -5.45 -5.54 2.77
N ILE A 101 -5.57 -5.02 1.56
CA ILE A 101 -5.48 -3.57 1.28
C ILE A 101 -6.84 -3.13 0.74
N ARG A 102 -7.48 -2.19 1.44
CA ARG A 102 -8.70 -1.51 0.97
C ARG A 102 -8.47 0.00 0.94
N VAL A 103 -8.75 0.62 -0.20
CA VAL A 103 -8.71 2.08 -0.34
C VAL A 103 -10.00 2.54 -1.00
N GLU A 104 -10.76 3.34 -0.28
CA GLU A 104 -12.06 3.84 -0.72
C GLU A 104 -12.11 5.36 -0.65
N LYS A 105 -12.67 5.94 -1.73
CA LYS A 105 -13.08 7.34 -1.81
C LYS A 105 -11.95 8.33 -1.51
N CYS A 106 -10.70 7.96 -1.82
CA CYS A 106 -9.52 8.78 -1.63
C CYS A 106 -9.19 9.53 -2.93
N GLY A 107 -9.80 10.70 -3.12
CA GLY A 107 -9.75 11.46 -4.38
C GLY A 107 -8.36 11.91 -4.86
N SER A 108 -7.34 11.85 -4.00
CA SER A 108 -5.95 12.18 -4.33
C SER A 108 -5.06 10.98 -4.62
N MET A 109 -5.51 9.75 -4.33
CA MET A 109 -4.69 8.56 -4.48
C MET A 109 -4.27 8.39 -5.93
N LYS A 110 -2.96 8.28 -6.18
CA LYS A 110 -2.38 8.07 -7.51
C LYS A 110 -1.83 6.67 -7.67
N GLU A 111 -1.08 6.21 -6.68
CA GLU A 111 -0.51 4.88 -6.63
C GLU A 111 -0.63 4.29 -5.22
N ILE A 112 -0.59 2.96 -5.08
CA ILE A 112 -0.54 2.34 -3.76
C ILE A 112 0.87 2.48 -3.18
N VAL A 113 1.87 2.21 -4.02
CA VAL A 113 3.29 2.25 -3.67
C VAL A 113 3.96 3.42 -4.38
N ALA A 114 4.61 4.30 -3.63
CA ALA A 114 5.43 5.36 -4.22
C ALA A 114 6.80 4.82 -4.64
N LYS A 115 7.31 5.27 -5.78
CA LYS A 115 8.69 4.97 -6.20
C LYS A 115 9.75 5.46 -5.21
N TRP A 116 9.53 6.62 -4.60
CA TRP A 116 10.46 7.21 -3.65
C TRP A 116 10.38 6.51 -2.29
N GLY A 117 11.53 6.40 -1.63
CA GLY A 117 11.72 6.13 -0.21
C GLY A 117 13.09 6.70 0.13
N HIS A 118 13.26 7.30 1.30
CA HIS A 118 14.61 7.69 1.72
C HIS A 118 15.46 6.42 1.75
N GLU A 119 16.34 6.29 0.76
CA GLU A 119 17.61 5.61 0.91
C GLU A 119 18.31 6.43 2.00
N ASP A 120 18.31 5.95 3.24
CA ASP A 120 19.32 6.43 4.17
C ASP A 120 20.65 6.25 3.42
N GLU A 121 21.38 7.35 3.17
CA GLU A 121 22.55 7.46 2.28
C GLU A 121 23.77 6.61 2.72
N HIS A 122 23.55 5.54 3.49
CA HIS A 122 24.56 4.69 4.10
C HIS A 122 24.37 3.18 3.90
N GLU A 123 23.40 2.72 3.10
CA GLU A 123 23.43 1.32 2.62
C GLU A 123 23.99 1.24 1.20
N GLY A 124 25.32 1.16 1.13
CA GLY A 124 26.06 0.35 0.16
C GLY A 124 25.84 0.65 -1.33
N LYS A 125 26.89 1.17 -1.98
CA LYS A 125 27.19 0.87 -3.38
C LYS A 125 27.33 -0.65 -3.54
N GLY A 126 26.24 -1.34 -3.82
CA GLY A 126 26.19 -2.75 -4.13
C GLY A 126 25.26 -2.95 -5.31
N GLU A 127 25.84 -3.09 -6.50
CA GLU A 127 25.12 -3.57 -7.68
C GLU A 127 24.76 -5.05 -7.50
N ASP A 128 23.75 -5.36 -6.71
CA ASP A 128 23.10 -6.67 -6.80
C ASP A 128 22.11 -6.61 -7.97
N LYS A 129 22.65 -6.88 -9.15
CA LYS A 129 21.98 -6.88 -10.47
C LYS A 129 20.90 -7.95 -10.65
N TYR A 130 20.50 -8.67 -9.60
CA TYR A 130 19.50 -9.73 -9.69
C TYR A 130 18.66 -9.73 -8.40
N GLU A 131 17.33 -9.68 -8.59
CA GLU A 131 16.27 -9.68 -7.56
C GLU A 131 15.77 -8.30 -7.10
N ASN A 132 15.25 -7.51 -8.05
CA ASN A 132 14.41 -6.37 -7.71
C ASN A 132 12.92 -6.77 -7.69
N GLU A 133 12.58 -7.89 -7.05
CA GLU A 133 11.19 -8.33 -6.87
C GLU A 133 10.61 -7.74 -5.57
N MET A 134 9.43 -7.12 -5.64
CA MET A 134 8.65 -6.71 -4.48
C MET A 134 7.51 -7.71 -4.27
N ARG A 135 7.61 -8.46 -3.18
CA ARG A 135 6.72 -9.59 -2.93
C ARG A 135 5.70 -9.28 -1.83
N PHE A 136 4.43 -9.28 -2.20
CA PHE A 136 3.30 -9.22 -1.28
C PHE A 136 2.84 -10.65 -0.93
N ALA A 137 3.65 -11.34 -0.12
CA ALA A 137 3.54 -12.79 0.05
C ALA A 137 2.19 -13.27 0.59
N LYS A 138 1.53 -12.49 1.44
CA LYS A 138 0.26 -12.86 2.08
C LYS A 138 -0.96 -12.09 1.56
N LEU A 139 -0.78 -11.15 0.62
CA LEU A 139 -1.89 -10.29 0.20
C LEU A 139 -2.91 -11.14 -0.54
N GLU A 140 -4.10 -11.28 0.05
CA GLU A 140 -5.19 -12.08 -0.51
C GLU A 140 -6.24 -11.21 -1.19
N ILE A 141 -6.47 -10.00 -0.66
CA ILE A 141 -7.55 -9.11 -1.09
C ILE A 141 -7.02 -7.70 -1.33
N LEU A 142 -7.25 -7.21 -2.54
CA LEU A 142 -7.06 -5.81 -2.92
C LEU A 142 -8.38 -5.21 -3.37
N THR A 143 -8.84 -4.17 -2.69
CA THR A 143 -10.07 -3.44 -3.04
C THR A 143 -9.79 -1.95 -3.19
N LEU A 144 -9.95 -1.43 -4.39
CA LEU A 144 -9.80 -0.01 -4.70
C LEU A 144 -11.13 0.54 -5.24
N CYS A 145 -11.75 1.46 -4.51
CA CYS A 145 -13.07 1.97 -4.84
C CYS A 145 -13.10 3.49 -4.87
N SER A 146 -13.65 4.06 -5.95
CA SER A 146 -13.86 5.48 -6.16
C SER A 146 -12.56 6.28 -5.99
N LEU A 147 -11.54 5.95 -6.79
CA LEU A 147 -10.24 6.61 -6.79
C LEU A 147 -10.02 7.33 -8.14
N PRO A 148 -10.58 8.55 -8.33
CA PRO A 148 -10.62 9.22 -9.63
C PRO A 148 -9.25 9.62 -10.19
N LYS A 149 -8.19 9.65 -9.38
CA LYS A 149 -6.82 9.97 -9.80
C LYS A 149 -5.89 8.75 -9.80
N PHE A 150 -6.40 7.56 -9.50
CA PHE A 150 -5.58 6.36 -9.41
C PHE A 150 -5.16 5.91 -10.80
N GLU A 151 -3.84 5.77 -10.99
CA GLU A 151 -3.24 5.51 -12.30
C GLU A 151 -2.67 4.09 -12.39
N SER A 152 -2.02 3.62 -11.33
CA SER A 152 -1.45 2.28 -11.26
C SER A 152 -1.16 1.84 -9.81
N PHE A 153 -0.91 0.56 -9.57
CA PHE A 153 -0.48 0.09 -8.24
C PHE A 153 0.93 0.60 -7.89
N TYR A 154 1.85 0.57 -8.86
CA TYR A 154 3.24 0.98 -8.72
C TYR A 154 3.88 1.25 -10.10
N THR A 155 4.52 2.41 -10.26
CA THR A 155 5.22 2.81 -11.51
C THR A 155 6.73 2.52 -11.52
N GLY A 156 7.31 1.99 -10.44
CA GLY A 156 8.73 1.66 -10.41
C GLY A 156 9.07 0.40 -11.21
N SER A 157 10.36 0.07 -11.28
CA SER A 157 10.87 -1.02 -12.13
C SER A 157 10.89 -2.40 -11.46
N SER A 158 10.59 -2.48 -10.15
CA SER A 158 10.59 -3.74 -9.42
C SER A 158 9.41 -4.61 -9.83
N THR A 159 9.66 -5.84 -10.28
CA THR A 159 8.62 -6.84 -10.53
C THR A 159 7.76 -7.04 -9.29
N LEU A 160 6.45 -6.98 -9.42
CA LEU A 160 5.54 -7.27 -8.30
C LEU A 160 5.15 -8.75 -8.29
N ASN A 161 5.16 -9.38 -7.12
CA ASN A 161 4.78 -10.78 -6.96
C ASN A 161 3.72 -10.95 -5.87
N PHE A 162 2.58 -11.53 -6.23
CA PHE A 162 1.39 -11.67 -5.39
C PHE A 162 0.94 -13.13 -5.29
N PRO A 163 1.74 -14.04 -4.68
CA PRO A 163 1.49 -15.48 -4.76
C PRO A 163 0.20 -15.94 -4.07
N SER A 164 -0.35 -15.16 -3.15
CA SER A 164 -1.55 -15.51 -2.37
C SER A 164 -2.80 -14.72 -2.77
N LEU A 165 -2.72 -13.91 -3.83
CA LEU A 165 -3.80 -13.00 -4.21
C LEU A 165 -4.98 -13.79 -4.78
N LYS A 166 -6.13 -13.66 -4.10
CA LYS A 166 -7.36 -14.37 -4.45
C LYS A 166 -8.35 -13.44 -5.13
N LYS A 167 -8.41 -12.18 -4.69
CA LYS A 167 -9.40 -11.21 -5.18
C LYS A 167 -8.78 -9.83 -5.39
N VAL A 168 -9.06 -9.27 -6.57
CA VAL A 168 -8.82 -7.87 -6.91
C VAL A 168 -10.13 -7.23 -7.35
N GLU A 169 -10.47 -6.11 -6.73
CA GLU A 169 -11.68 -5.36 -7.05
C GLU A 169 -11.36 -3.90 -7.30
N PHE A 170 -11.68 -3.43 -8.51
CA PHE A 170 -11.65 -2.02 -8.88
C PHE A 170 -13.07 -1.55 -9.09
N THR A 171 -13.43 -0.40 -8.52
CA THR A 171 -14.76 0.21 -8.77
C THR A 171 -14.55 1.70 -8.91
N LYS A 172 -15.01 2.31 -10.00
CA LYS A 172 -14.89 3.76 -10.24
C LYS A 172 -13.44 4.26 -10.16
N CYS A 173 -12.50 3.53 -10.76
CA CYS A 173 -11.07 3.85 -10.84
C CYS A 173 -10.66 4.15 -12.30
N TYR A 174 -11.40 5.04 -12.96
CA TYR A 174 -11.37 5.19 -14.42
C TYR A 174 -10.09 5.78 -15.03
N ASN A 175 -9.19 6.34 -14.22
CA ASN A 175 -7.91 6.86 -14.71
C ASN A 175 -6.81 5.78 -14.75
N MET A 176 -7.13 4.57 -14.30
CA MET A 176 -6.20 3.46 -14.26
C MET A 176 -6.06 2.84 -15.65
N THR A 177 -4.84 2.82 -16.18
CA THR A 177 -4.53 2.25 -17.50
C THR A 177 -3.72 0.97 -17.41
N ILE A 178 -3.06 0.75 -16.26
CA ILE A 178 -2.26 -0.44 -15.99
C ILE A 178 -2.22 -0.68 -14.48
N PHE A 179 -2.12 -1.94 -14.08
CA PHE A 179 -1.84 -2.30 -12.69
C PHE A 179 -0.36 -2.12 -12.36
N HIS A 180 0.50 -2.84 -13.07
CA HIS A 180 1.95 -2.73 -13.03
C HIS A 180 2.55 -3.52 -14.20
N HIS A 181 3.72 -3.15 -14.72
CA HIS A 181 4.38 -3.92 -15.77
C HIS A 181 5.08 -5.17 -15.21
N GLY A 182 4.59 -6.36 -15.59
CA GLY A 182 5.24 -7.63 -15.21
C GLY A 182 4.87 -8.09 -13.80
N ASP A 183 3.64 -7.82 -13.36
CA ASP A 183 3.09 -8.43 -12.17
C ASP A 183 2.94 -9.95 -12.33
N LYS A 184 3.30 -10.68 -11.26
CA LYS A 184 3.10 -12.13 -11.14
C LYS A 184 1.92 -12.37 -10.21
N VAL A 185 0.83 -12.88 -10.77
CA VAL A 185 -0.41 -13.21 -10.06
C VAL A 185 -0.79 -14.68 -10.24
N PRO A 186 -1.59 -15.26 -9.32
CA PRO A 186 -2.04 -16.65 -9.44
C PRO A 186 -3.02 -16.82 -10.62
N ALA A 187 -3.07 -18.02 -11.20
CA ALA A 187 -3.95 -18.32 -12.33
C ALA A 187 -5.45 -18.24 -11.96
N GLU A 188 -5.80 -18.53 -10.72
CA GLU A 188 -7.18 -18.52 -10.20
C GLU A 188 -7.58 -17.15 -9.62
N LEU A 189 -6.85 -16.09 -9.93
CA LEU A 189 -7.15 -14.75 -9.44
C LEU A 189 -8.54 -14.29 -9.93
N MET A 190 -9.41 -13.93 -8.98
CA MET A 190 -10.68 -13.30 -9.29
C MET A 190 -10.50 -11.79 -9.45
N VAL A 191 -10.72 -11.27 -10.67
CA VAL A 191 -10.71 -9.84 -10.95
C VAL A 191 -12.15 -9.35 -11.14
N THR A 192 -12.52 -8.31 -10.42
CA THR A 192 -13.83 -7.64 -10.55
C THR A 192 -13.63 -6.16 -10.86
N ILE A 193 -14.26 -5.68 -11.92
CA ILE A 193 -14.28 -4.25 -12.26
C ILE A 193 -15.72 -3.77 -12.36
N ASP A 194 -16.07 -2.75 -11.57
CA ASP A 194 -17.41 -2.14 -11.52
C ASP A 194 -18.55 -3.17 -11.34
N GLY A 195 -18.29 -4.22 -10.57
CA GLY A 195 -19.24 -5.30 -10.28
C GLY A 195 -19.28 -6.43 -11.32
N VAL A 196 -18.52 -6.31 -12.41
CA VAL A 196 -18.38 -7.35 -13.46
C VAL A 196 -17.18 -8.24 -13.15
N HIS A 197 -17.35 -9.55 -13.31
CA HIS A 197 -16.27 -10.52 -13.16
C HIS A 197 -15.55 -10.75 -14.48
N TRP A 198 -14.23 -10.86 -14.41
CA TRP A 198 -13.37 -10.97 -15.58
C TRP A 198 -12.42 -12.15 -15.48
N GLU A 199 -12.15 -12.78 -16.61
CA GLU A 199 -11.16 -13.85 -16.73
C GLU A 199 -9.82 -13.31 -17.25
N GLY A 200 -8.72 -13.73 -16.63
CA GLY A 200 -7.37 -13.40 -17.06
C GLY A 200 -6.58 -12.55 -16.06
N GLY A 201 -5.39 -12.12 -16.49
CA GLY A 201 -4.51 -11.29 -15.67
C GLY A 201 -5.05 -9.87 -15.50
N ILE A 202 -4.64 -9.19 -14.41
CA ILE A 202 -5.16 -7.87 -14.04
C ILE A 202 -5.05 -6.86 -15.19
N ASN A 203 -3.87 -6.79 -15.83
CA ASN A 203 -3.64 -5.85 -16.94
C ASN A 203 -4.48 -6.17 -18.19
N SER A 204 -4.66 -7.46 -18.51
CA SER A 204 -5.48 -7.88 -19.64
C SER A 204 -6.93 -7.44 -19.45
N VAL A 205 -7.45 -7.60 -18.23
CA VAL A 205 -8.80 -7.20 -17.84
C VAL A 205 -8.98 -5.68 -17.89
N ILE A 206 -7.99 -4.90 -17.43
CA ILE A 206 -8.04 -3.42 -17.52
C ILE A 206 -8.16 -2.97 -18.97
N ILE A 207 -7.39 -3.58 -19.88
CA ILE A 207 -7.43 -3.24 -21.32
C ILE A 207 -8.79 -3.59 -21.92
N GLN A 208 -9.33 -4.79 -21.64
CA GLN A 208 -10.65 -5.21 -22.13
C GLN A 208 -11.75 -4.25 -21.67
N GLN A 209 -11.75 -3.84 -20.40
CA GLN A 209 -12.70 -2.87 -19.87
C GLN A 209 -12.62 -1.52 -20.61
N LEU A 210 -11.41 -1.03 -20.92
CA LEU A 210 -11.23 0.22 -21.65
C LEU A 210 -11.75 0.13 -23.09
N GLU A 211 -11.59 -1.03 -23.74
CA GLU A 211 -12.11 -1.29 -25.09
C GLU A 211 -13.65 -1.34 -25.10
N GLU A 212 -14.28 -1.97 -24.11
CA GLU A 212 -15.75 -2.03 -24.00
C GLU A 212 -16.39 -0.66 -23.76
N VAL A 213 -15.74 0.24 -23.02
CA VAL A 213 -16.26 1.59 -22.76
C VAL A 213 -16.11 2.51 -23.98
N ALA A 214 -15.19 2.21 -24.89
CA ALA A 214 -14.94 3.00 -26.09
C ALA A 214 -15.82 2.63 -27.29
N ALA A 215 -16.50 1.48 -27.24
CA ALA A 215 -17.40 0.95 -28.27
C ALA A 215 -18.83 1.49 -28.16
#